data_AF-A0A0N9YEL9-F1
#
_entry.id   AF-A0A0N9YEL9-F1
#
_cell.length_a   1.000
_cell.length_b   1.000
_cell.length_c   1.000
_cell.angle_alpha   90.00
_cell.angle_beta   90.00
_cell.angle_gamma   90.00
#
_symmetry.space_group_name_H-M   'P 1'
#
loop_
_entity.id
_entity.type
_entity.pdbx_description
1 polymer ?
#
loop_
_entity_poly.entity_id
_entity_poly.type
_entity_poly.pdbx_seq_one_letter_code
_entity_poly.pdbx_strand_id
1 'polypeptide(L)'
;MLELAVLGLLLESPMHGYELRKRLTGLLGAFRAFSYGSLYPALRRMQADGLIVEDAAPLGPTKVRRARRVYQLTDAGKQRFSELVADTGPQNFSDDGFGVHLAFFNRTPAEARMRILEGRRRQVEERREGLREAVARASSSFDRYTRQLHQLGLESSEREVKWLNELIAAERTAQGRPENI
;
A
#
# COMPACT_ATOMS: atom_id res chain seq x y z
N MET A 1 5.40 -1.55 -4.92
CA MET A 1 4.24 -1.83 -4.04
C MET A 1 4.24 -3.23 -3.44
N LEU A 2 4.24 -4.30 -4.25
CA LEU A 2 4.21 -5.68 -3.73
C LEU A 2 5.42 -6.01 -2.83
N GLU A 3 6.62 -5.58 -3.20
CA GLU A 3 7.84 -5.77 -2.38
C GLU A 3 7.69 -5.17 -0.98
N LEU A 4 7.27 -3.89 -0.88
CA LEU A 4 6.98 -3.23 0.41
C LEU A 4 5.99 -4.03 1.26
N ALA A 5 4.89 -4.48 0.64
CA ALA A 5 3.86 -5.23 1.35
C ALA A 5 4.37 -6.60 1.83
N VAL A 6 5.18 -7.30 1.03
CA VAL A 6 5.78 -8.59 1.42
C VAL A 6 6.79 -8.40 2.54
N LEU A 7 7.73 -7.45 2.39
CA LEU A 7 8.75 -7.18 3.42
C LEU A 7 8.10 -6.75 4.74
N GLY A 8 7.06 -5.90 4.67
CA GLY A 8 6.32 -5.44 5.84
C GLY A 8 5.61 -6.57 6.60
N LEU A 9 5.06 -7.56 5.91
CA LEU A 9 4.47 -8.75 6.54
C LEU A 9 5.54 -9.68 7.13
N LEU A 10 6.65 -9.89 6.41
CA LEU A 10 7.76 -10.72 6.89
C LEU A 10 8.53 -10.09 8.06
N LEU A 11 8.41 -8.78 8.26
CA LEU A 11 8.92 -8.07 9.43
C LEU A 11 8.17 -8.47 10.70
N GLU A 12 6.89 -8.86 10.62
CA GLU A 12 6.09 -9.29 11.77
C GLU A 12 6.45 -10.71 12.22
N SER A 13 6.60 -11.63 11.27
CA SER A 13 6.97 -13.02 11.52
C SER A 13 7.39 -13.73 10.23
N PRO A 14 8.22 -14.78 10.29
CA PRO A 14 8.42 -15.70 9.16
C PRO A 14 7.10 -16.35 8.72
N MET A 15 6.88 -16.50 7.41
CA MET A 15 5.58 -16.95 6.88
C MET A 15 5.69 -17.83 5.64
N HIS A 16 4.69 -18.68 5.45
CA HIS A 16 4.54 -19.41 4.19
C HIS A 16 4.01 -18.52 3.07
N GLY A 17 4.38 -18.81 1.82
CA GLY A 17 3.87 -18.07 0.65
C GLY A 17 2.34 -18.02 0.53
N TYR A 18 1.63 -19.07 0.99
CA TYR A 18 0.17 -19.07 1.04
C TYR A 18 -0.37 -18.12 2.12
N GLU A 19 0.27 -18.07 3.28
CA GLU A 19 -0.11 -17.15 4.35
C GLU A 19 0.16 -15.70 3.95
N LEU A 20 1.32 -15.42 3.33
CA LEU A 20 1.63 -14.11 2.74
C LEU A 20 0.52 -13.65 1.80
N ARG A 21 0.09 -14.51 0.86
CA ARG A 21 -1.04 -14.20 -0.01
C ARG A 21 -2.29 -13.84 0.77
N LYS A 22 -2.68 -14.67 1.75
CA LYS A 22 -3.90 -14.45 2.55
C LYS A 22 -3.84 -13.11 3.29
N ARG A 23 -2.70 -12.79 3.91
CA ARG A 23 -2.51 -11.52 4.62
C ARG A 23 -2.44 -10.33 3.67
N LEU A 24 -1.78 -10.44 2.52
CA LEU A 24 -1.76 -9.39 1.48
C LEU A 24 -3.17 -9.06 0.99
N THR A 25 -4.01 -10.07 0.71
CA THR A 25 -5.41 -9.85 0.33
C THR A 25 -6.21 -9.17 1.46
N GLY A 26 -5.95 -9.54 2.71
CA GLY A 26 -6.61 -8.91 3.87
C GLY A 26 -6.19 -7.46 4.09
N LEU A 27 -4.88 -7.18 3.99
CA LEU A 27 -4.30 -5.85 4.19
C LEU A 27 -4.72 -4.85 3.11
N LEU A 28 -4.72 -5.29 1.85
CA LEU A 28 -4.93 -4.41 0.69
C LEU A 28 -6.36 -4.45 0.14
N GLY A 29 -7.21 -5.30 0.73
CA GLY A 29 -8.56 -5.55 0.26
C GLY A 29 -8.61 -6.40 -1.02
N ALA A 30 -9.80 -6.96 -1.27
CA ALA A 30 -10.02 -7.86 -2.40
C ALA A 30 -9.74 -7.22 -3.77
N PHE A 31 -9.95 -5.91 -3.91
CA PHE A 31 -9.75 -5.16 -5.15
C PHE A 31 -8.28 -4.88 -5.48
N ARG A 32 -7.37 -5.02 -4.51
CA ARG A 32 -5.91 -4.89 -4.74
C ARG A 32 -5.15 -6.16 -4.43
N ALA A 33 -5.85 -7.29 -4.37
CA ALA A 33 -5.24 -8.58 -4.17
C ALA A 33 -4.26 -8.87 -5.33
N PHE A 34 -2.97 -8.85 -5.03
CA PHE A 34 -1.95 -9.25 -5.98
C PHE A 34 -2.21 -10.67 -6.49
N SER A 35 -2.17 -10.86 -7.80
CA SER A 35 -2.44 -12.17 -8.41
C SER A 35 -1.37 -13.20 -8.04
N TYR A 36 -1.71 -14.49 -8.08
CA TYR A 36 -0.75 -15.60 -7.90
C TYR A 36 0.49 -15.44 -8.80
N GLY A 37 0.28 -14.93 -10.02
CA GLY A 37 1.32 -14.71 -11.02
C GLY A 37 2.33 -13.63 -10.66
N SER A 38 2.03 -12.76 -9.68
CA SER A 38 2.95 -11.68 -9.27
C SER A 38 3.72 -12.00 -7.99
N LEU A 39 3.11 -12.72 -7.03
CA LEU A 39 3.72 -13.00 -5.72
C LEU A 39 4.97 -13.89 -5.81
N TYR A 40 4.86 -15.07 -6.41
CA TYR A 40 5.98 -16.02 -6.41
C TYR A 40 7.18 -15.54 -7.25
N PRO A 41 7.00 -14.89 -8.42
CA PRO A 41 8.11 -14.24 -9.10
C PRO A 41 8.72 -13.09 -8.28
N ALA A 42 7.94 -12.34 -7.50
CA ALA A 42 8.49 -11.33 -6.59
C ALA A 42 9.33 -11.99 -5.47
N LEU A 43 8.82 -13.04 -4.83
CA LEU A 43 9.56 -13.77 -3.79
C LEU A 43 10.88 -14.34 -4.31
N ARG A 44 10.88 -14.92 -5.52
CA ARG A 44 12.12 -15.41 -6.15
C ARG A 44 13.14 -14.30 -6.39
N ARG A 45 12.69 -13.12 -6.85
CA ARG A 45 13.57 -11.95 -7.02
C ARG A 45 14.12 -11.47 -5.69
N MET A 46 13.25 -11.28 -4.69
CA MET A 46 13.65 -10.85 -3.35
C MET A 46 14.63 -11.81 -2.69
N GLN A 47 14.49 -13.12 -2.93
CA GLN A 47 15.45 -14.12 -2.46
C GLN A 47 16.78 -14.03 -3.21
N ALA A 48 16.77 -13.84 -4.53
CA ALA A 48 17.97 -13.62 -5.32
C ALA A 48 18.71 -12.32 -4.91
N ASP A 49 17.95 -11.29 -4.54
CA ASP A 49 18.45 -10.01 -4.04
C ASP A 49 18.88 -10.07 -2.56
N GLY A 50 18.77 -11.24 -1.91
CA GLY A 50 19.17 -11.45 -0.52
C GLY A 50 18.28 -10.76 0.53
N LEU A 51 17.11 -10.26 0.13
CA LEU A 51 16.16 -9.57 1.02
C LEU A 51 15.38 -10.55 1.91
N ILE A 52 15.20 -11.77 1.44
CA ILE A 52 14.54 -12.85 2.17
C ILE A 52 15.33 -14.15 2.02
N VAL A 53 15.20 -15.02 3.01
CA VAL A 53 15.70 -16.41 2.95
C VAL A 53 14.54 -17.39 3.04
N GLU A 54 14.70 -18.51 2.35
CA GLU A 54 13.79 -19.64 2.43
C GLU A 54 14.37 -20.65 3.43
N ASP A 55 13.66 -20.90 4.54
CA ASP A 55 14.04 -21.97 5.44
C ASP A 55 13.48 -23.30 4.92
N ALA A 56 14.34 -24.32 4.85
CA ALA A 56 13.92 -25.66 4.50
C ALA A 56 13.23 -26.25 5.73
N ALA A 57 11.90 -26.32 5.71
CA ALA A 57 11.13 -26.92 6.80
C ALA A 57 11.75 -28.24 7.26
N PRO A 58 11.78 -28.54 8.58
CA PRO A 58 12.44 -29.72 9.12
C PRO A 58 11.99 -30.99 8.39
N LEU A 59 12.98 -31.81 8.01
CA LEU A 59 12.85 -33.09 7.32
C LEU A 59 12.04 -34.10 8.18
N GLY A 60 10.73 -33.94 8.24
CA GLY A 60 9.81 -34.96 8.73
C GLY A 60 9.59 -36.05 7.68
N PRO A 61 9.34 -37.31 8.07
CA PRO A 61 9.34 -38.50 7.18
C PRO A 61 8.09 -38.59 6.27
N THR A 62 7.47 -37.48 5.91
CA THR A 62 6.32 -37.45 5.01
C THR A 62 6.76 -37.01 3.62
N LYS A 63 6.57 -37.91 2.63
CA LYS A 63 6.73 -37.70 1.18
C LYS A 63 5.77 -36.63 0.59
N VAL A 64 5.54 -35.52 1.26
CA VAL A 64 4.89 -34.34 0.69
C VAL A 64 6.00 -33.40 0.22
N ARG A 65 6.54 -33.70 -0.98
CA ARG A 65 7.67 -33.02 -1.64
C ARG A 65 7.45 -31.52 -1.95
N ARG A 66 6.35 -30.93 -1.46
CA ARG A 66 6.12 -29.49 -1.31
C ARG A 66 6.21 -29.12 0.18
N ALA A 67 7.37 -29.35 0.79
CA ALA A 67 7.70 -28.76 2.08
C ALA A 67 7.31 -27.27 2.02
N ARG A 68 6.50 -26.83 2.98
CA ARG A 68 5.92 -25.48 2.99
C ARG A 68 7.07 -24.48 3.20
N ARG A 69 7.57 -23.91 2.10
CA ARG A 69 8.62 -22.89 2.09
C ARG A 69 8.25 -21.77 3.05
N VAL A 70 9.02 -21.61 4.13
CA VAL A 70 8.89 -20.48 5.06
C VAL A 70 9.85 -19.41 4.57
N TYR A 71 9.33 -18.21 4.33
CA TYR A 71 10.15 -17.06 4.01
C TYR A 71 10.41 -16.27 5.28
N GLN A 72 11.64 -15.81 5.44
CA GLN A 72 12.06 -14.97 6.56
C GLN A 72 12.83 -13.76 6.04
N LEU A 73 12.63 -12.61 6.68
CA LEU A 73 13.30 -11.37 6.35
C LEU A 73 14.79 -11.42 6.78
N THR A 74 15.68 -10.97 5.91
CA THR A 74 17.11 -10.77 6.25
C THR A 74 17.34 -9.35 6.78
N ASP A 75 18.54 -9.06 7.27
CA ASP A 75 18.90 -7.69 7.64
C ASP A 75 18.93 -6.75 6.43
N ALA A 76 19.36 -7.23 5.26
CA ALA A 76 19.22 -6.49 4.00
C ALA A 76 17.74 -6.21 3.66
N GLY A 77 16.85 -7.18 3.92
CA GLY A 77 15.41 -7.00 3.78
C GLY A 77 14.82 -5.95 4.73
N LYS A 78 15.28 -5.89 5.98
CA LYS A 78 14.88 -4.85 6.95
C LYS A 78 15.35 -3.46 6.52
N GLN A 79 16.59 -3.35 6.06
CA GLN A 79 17.13 -2.10 5.53
C GLN A 79 16.32 -1.64 4.32
N ARG A 80 16.07 -2.56 3.37
CA ARG A 80 15.26 -2.29 2.19
C ARG A 80 13.83 -1.86 2.54
N PHE A 81 13.20 -2.51 3.52
CA PHE A 81 11.88 -2.08 4.00
C PHE A 81 11.91 -0.64 4.51
N SER A 82 12.92 -0.29 5.31
CA SER A 82 13.10 1.05 5.87
C SER A 82 13.26 2.13 4.79
N GLU A 83 14.01 1.82 3.72
CA GLU A 83 14.11 2.68 2.54
C GLU A 83 12.77 2.85 1.83
N LEU A 84 12.05 1.75 1.61
CA LEU A 84 10.78 1.77 0.89
C LEU A 84 9.69 2.54 1.63
N VAL A 85 9.63 2.46 2.96
CA VAL A 85 8.65 3.26 3.73
C VAL A 85 9.02 4.74 3.79
N ALA A 86 10.30 5.09 3.66
CA ALA A 86 10.76 6.48 3.65
C ALA A 86 10.69 7.14 2.26
N ASP A 87 10.54 6.35 1.19
CA ASP A 87 10.40 6.84 -0.18
C ASP A 87 9.11 7.64 -0.36
N THR A 88 9.23 8.84 -0.90
CA THR A 88 8.09 9.76 -1.13
C THR A 88 7.87 10.02 -2.62
N GLY A 89 8.30 9.11 -3.49
CA GLY A 89 8.05 9.19 -4.93
C GLY A 89 6.56 9.13 -5.31
N PRO A 90 6.19 9.62 -6.51
CA PRO A 90 4.79 9.76 -6.95
C PRO A 90 4.00 8.44 -7.02
N GLN A 91 4.68 7.32 -7.22
CA GLN A 91 4.09 5.99 -7.15
C GLN A 91 3.46 5.69 -5.78
N ASN A 92 3.96 6.30 -4.70
CA ASN A 92 3.57 5.99 -3.32
C ASN A 92 2.29 6.71 -2.87
N PHE A 93 1.89 7.77 -3.56
CA PHE A 93 0.62 8.47 -3.34
C PHE A 93 -0.36 8.34 -4.52
N SER A 94 -0.02 7.52 -5.51
CA SER A 94 -0.93 7.09 -6.57
C SER A 94 -2.14 6.35 -6.02
N ASP A 95 -3.20 6.20 -6.84
CA ASP A 95 -4.36 5.39 -6.49
C ASP A 95 -3.89 4.02 -6.00
N ASP A 96 -3.12 3.27 -6.78
CA ASP A 96 -2.67 1.91 -6.44
C ASP A 96 -1.63 1.83 -5.32
N GLY A 97 -0.83 2.88 -5.11
CA GLY A 97 0.27 2.88 -4.15
C GLY A 97 -0.12 3.30 -2.73
N PHE A 98 -1.01 4.30 -2.61
CA PHE A 98 -1.27 5.00 -1.35
C PHE A 98 -1.73 4.07 -0.22
N GLY A 99 -2.68 3.17 -0.50
CA GLY A 99 -3.23 2.26 0.52
C GLY A 99 -2.19 1.32 1.15
N VAL A 100 -1.19 0.89 0.39
CA VAL A 100 -0.11 0.04 0.92
C VAL A 100 0.76 0.84 1.88
N HIS A 101 1.13 2.08 1.52
CA HIS A 101 1.91 2.95 2.38
C HIS A 101 1.18 3.28 3.66
N LEU A 102 -0.10 3.66 3.55
CA LEU A 102 -0.96 3.95 4.69
C LEU A 102 -0.99 2.79 5.70
N ALA A 103 -1.02 1.54 5.22
CA ALA A 103 -1.00 0.35 6.08
C ALA A 103 0.28 0.20 6.92
N PHE A 104 1.37 0.87 6.54
CA PHE A 104 2.67 0.83 7.23
C PHE A 104 3.09 2.18 7.82
N PHE A 105 2.20 3.17 7.90
CA PHE A 105 2.52 4.50 8.46
C PHE A 105 3.06 4.44 9.90
N ASN A 106 2.67 3.46 10.69
CA ASN A 106 3.24 3.23 12.02
C ASN A 106 4.76 2.99 12.03
N ARG A 107 5.34 2.59 10.88
CA ARG A 107 6.77 2.33 10.67
C ARG A 107 7.40 3.32 9.67
N THR A 108 6.63 4.26 9.14
CA THR A 108 7.11 5.31 8.22
C THR A 108 7.54 6.54 9.01
N PRO A 109 8.69 7.18 8.71
CA PRO A 109 9.06 8.45 9.33
C PRO A 109 8.00 9.54 9.18
N ALA A 110 7.83 10.38 10.20
CA ALA A 110 6.76 11.40 10.25
C ALA A 110 6.80 12.37 9.06
N GLU A 111 7.99 12.80 8.64
CA GLU A 111 8.16 13.63 7.44
C GLU A 111 7.72 12.92 6.16
N ALA A 112 8.05 11.62 6.02
CA ALA A 112 7.65 10.83 4.87
C ALA A 112 6.13 10.63 4.82
N ARG A 113 5.49 10.36 5.97
CA ARG A 113 4.02 10.31 6.08
C ARG A 113 3.40 11.60 5.59
N MET A 114 3.89 12.75 6.05
CA MET A 114 3.38 14.06 5.66
C MET A 114 3.52 14.29 4.15
N ARG A 115 4.70 14.03 3.56
CA ARG A 115 4.93 14.19 2.11
C ARG A 115 4.00 13.29 1.28
N ILE A 116 3.79 12.03 1.70
CA ILE A 116 2.88 11.10 1.03
C ILE A 116 1.43 11.58 1.12
N LEU A 117 0.99 12.01 2.30
CA LEU A 117 -0.37 12.54 2.51
C LEU A 117 -0.63 13.80 1.68
N GLU A 118 0.30 14.74 1.67
CA GLU A 118 0.18 15.98 0.88
C GLU A 118 0.22 15.69 -0.62
N GLY A 119 1.08 14.75 -1.05
CA GLY A 119 1.11 14.26 -2.44
C GLY A 119 -0.22 13.65 -2.87
N ARG A 120 -0.80 12.81 -2.01
CA ARG A 120 -2.11 12.19 -2.24
C ARG A 120 -3.20 13.25 -2.33
N ARG A 121 -3.21 14.21 -1.41
CA ARG A 121 -4.21 15.29 -1.40
C ARG A 121 -4.18 16.07 -2.71
N ARG A 122 -2.99 16.48 -3.18
CA ARG A 122 -2.84 17.21 -4.45
C ARG A 122 -3.43 16.42 -5.63
N GLN A 123 -3.11 15.13 -5.76
CA GLN A 123 -3.66 14.29 -6.84
C GLN A 123 -5.18 14.17 -6.78
N VAL A 124 -5.74 13.98 -5.58
CA VAL A 124 -7.20 13.84 -5.43
C VAL A 124 -7.90 15.18 -5.68
N GLU A 125 -7.30 16.31 -5.28
CA GLU A 125 -7.80 17.65 -5.59
C GLU A 125 -7.82 17.91 -7.10
N GLU A 126 -6.73 17.61 -7.82
CA GLU A 126 -6.68 17.70 -9.28
C GLU A 126 -7.76 16.84 -9.95
N ARG A 127 -7.91 15.58 -9.50
CA ARG A 127 -8.96 14.67 -9.98
C ARG A 127 -10.36 15.22 -9.70
N ARG A 128 -10.58 15.78 -8.51
CA ARG A 128 -11.86 16.38 -8.10
C ARG A 128 -12.25 17.54 -9.02
N GLU A 129 -11.32 18.45 -9.31
CA GLU A 129 -11.60 19.57 -10.21
C GLU A 129 -11.92 19.09 -11.64
N GLY A 130 -11.15 18.13 -12.17
CA GLY A 130 -11.46 17.53 -13.48
C GLY A 130 -12.84 16.86 -13.54
N LEU A 131 -13.26 16.19 -12.46
CA LEU A 131 -14.59 15.59 -12.34
C LEU A 131 -15.70 16.64 -12.23
N ARG A 132 -15.47 17.72 -11.49
CA ARG A 132 -16.42 18.83 -11.37
C ARG A 132 -16.70 19.46 -12.73
N GLU A 133 -15.66 19.68 -13.54
CA GLU A 133 -15.82 20.15 -14.91
C GLU A 133 -16.55 19.12 -15.79
N ALA A 134 -16.24 17.84 -15.65
CA ALA A 134 -16.91 16.77 -16.42
C ALA A 134 -18.40 16.70 -16.09
N VAL A 135 -18.80 16.83 -14.82
CA VAL A 135 -20.21 16.91 -14.40
C VAL A 135 -20.90 18.14 -15.00
N ALA A 136 -20.23 19.31 -14.98
CA ALA A 136 -20.76 20.53 -15.58
C ALA A 136 -20.99 20.38 -17.09
N ARG A 137 -20.04 19.80 -17.83
CA ARG A 137 -20.17 19.50 -19.27
C ARG A 137 -21.20 18.39 -19.55
N ALA A 138 -21.32 17.41 -18.66
CA ALA A 138 -22.27 16.31 -18.79
C ALA A 138 -23.73 16.79 -18.71
N SER A 139 -23.98 17.92 -18.06
CA SER A 139 -25.33 18.49 -17.91
C SER A 139 -25.97 18.92 -19.23
N SER A 140 -25.19 19.18 -20.29
CA SER A 140 -25.67 19.73 -21.57
C SER A 140 -25.73 18.75 -22.74
N SER A 141 -25.13 17.55 -22.66
CA SER A 141 -25.00 16.68 -23.85
C SER A 141 -24.78 15.17 -23.61
N PHE A 142 -24.76 14.67 -22.36
CA PHE A 142 -24.40 13.27 -22.09
C PHE A 142 -25.58 12.41 -21.62
N ASP A 143 -25.51 11.11 -21.90
CA ASP A 143 -26.45 10.10 -21.39
C ASP A 143 -26.50 10.11 -19.85
N ARG A 144 -27.69 9.81 -19.31
CA ARG A 144 -28.00 9.85 -17.88
C ARG A 144 -26.98 9.07 -17.04
N TYR A 145 -26.54 7.90 -17.51
CA TYR A 145 -25.64 7.03 -16.76
C TYR A 145 -24.20 7.56 -16.71
N THR A 146 -23.71 8.19 -17.79
CA THR A 146 -22.39 8.83 -17.79
C THR A 146 -22.33 9.97 -16.77
N ARG A 147 -23.40 10.75 -16.65
CA ARG A 147 -23.52 11.78 -15.61
C ARG A 147 -23.46 11.17 -14.21
N GLN A 148 -24.15 10.05 -13.96
CA GLN A 148 -24.10 9.37 -12.67
C GLN A 148 -22.69 8.85 -12.35
N LEU A 149 -21.95 8.34 -13.35
CA LEU A 149 -20.58 7.88 -13.16
C LEU A 149 -19.64 9.03 -12.74
N HIS A 150 -19.72 10.18 -13.41
CA HIS A 150 -18.94 11.36 -13.03
C HIS A 150 -19.32 11.90 -11.65
N GLN A 151 -20.62 11.91 -11.32
CA GLN A 151 -21.12 12.33 -10.02
C GLN A 151 -20.57 11.44 -8.89
N LEU A 152 -20.62 10.12 -9.05
CA LEU A 152 -20.05 9.16 -8.10
C LEU A 152 -18.55 9.39 -7.88
N GLY A 153 -17.80 9.63 -8.96
CA GLY A 153 -16.38 9.95 -8.88
C GLY A 153 -16.11 11.25 -8.11
N LEU A 154 -16.93 12.29 -8.35
CA LEU A 154 -16.80 13.59 -7.69
C LEU A 154 -17.03 13.44 -6.18
N GLU A 155 -18.13 12.79 -5.78
CA GLU A 155 -18.47 12.56 -4.37
C GLU A 155 -17.39 11.75 -3.64
N SER A 156 -16.87 10.71 -4.30
CA SER A 156 -15.75 9.91 -3.78
C SER A 156 -14.50 10.78 -3.54
N SER A 157 -14.15 11.63 -4.51
CA SER A 157 -12.98 12.50 -4.43
C SER A 157 -13.16 13.60 -3.36
N GLU A 158 -14.35 14.18 -3.22
CA GLU A 158 -14.66 15.15 -2.17
C GLU A 158 -14.53 14.55 -0.77
N ARG A 159 -15.07 13.35 -0.57
CA ARG A 159 -14.92 12.60 0.68
C ARG A 159 -13.47 12.31 0.99
N GLU A 160 -12.69 11.88 0.00
CA GLU A 160 -11.27 11.56 0.18
C GLU A 160 -10.45 12.81 0.53
N VAL A 161 -10.65 13.95 -0.13
CA VAL A 161 -9.98 15.22 0.23
C VAL A 161 -10.29 15.63 1.66
N LYS A 162 -11.56 15.53 2.07
CA LYS A 162 -11.95 15.85 3.46
C LYS A 162 -11.19 14.96 4.46
N TRP A 163 -11.21 13.66 4.24
CA TRP A 163 -10.52 12.69 5.09
C TRP A 163 -9.00 12.94 5.14
N LEU A 164 -8.37 13.24 3.99
CA LEU A 164 -6.94 13.58 3.93
C LEU A 164 -6.61 14.85 4.72
N ASN A 165 -7.44 15.88 4.64
CA ASN A 165 -7.23 17.11 5.41
C ASN A 165 -7.33 16.87 6.92
N GLU A 166 -8.32 16.09 7.36
CA GLU A 166 -8.46 15.69 8.77
C GLU A 166 -7.23 14.88 9.24
N LEU A 167 -6.77 13.92 8.44
CA LEU A 167 -5.60 13.09 8.76
C LEU A 167 -4.31 13.90 8.80
N ILE A 168 -4.10 14.82 7.85
CA ILE A 168 -2.94 15.74 7.84
C ILE A 168 -2.94 16.63 9.08
N ALA A 169 -4.10 17.17 9.47
CA ALA A 169 -4.21 18.00 10.66
C ALA A 169 -3.88 17.22 11.95
N ALA A 170 -4.37 15.99 12.06
CA ALA A 170 -4.05 15.09 13.17
C ALA A 170 -2.55 14.78 13.23
N GLU A 171 -1.93 14.47 12.09
CA GLU A 171 -0.51 14.17 11.97
C GLU A 171 0.37 15.38 12.37
N ARG A 172 0.01 16.60 11.94
CA ARG A 172 0.70 17.83 12.37
C ARG A 172 0.59 18.07 13.88
N THR A 173 -0.58 17.79 14.45
CA THR A 173 -0.81 17.92 15.89
C THR A 173 0.04 16.92 16.68
N ALA A 174 0.16 15.69 16.19
CA ALA A 174 1.01 14.67 16.80
C ALA A 174 2.50 15.05 16.75
N GLN A 175 2.96 15.65 15.65
CA GLN A 175 4.35 16.13 15.51
C GLN A 175 4.65 17.37 16.38
N GLY A 176 3.65 18.22 16.62
CA GLY A 176 3.79 19.43 17.44
C GLY A 176 3.68 19.20 18.95
N ARG A 177 3.34 17.99 19.40
CA ARG A 177 3.30 17.64 20.83
C ARG A 177 4.68 17.10 21.21
N PRO A 178 5.53 17.85 21.95
CA PRO A 178 6.75 17.28 22.48
C PRO A 178 6.36 16.09 23.36
N GLU A 179 7.02 14.94 23.16
CA GLU A 179 6.92 13.80 24.06
C GLU A 179 7.40 14.28 25.44
N ASN A 180 6.46 14.61 26.33
CA ASN A 180 6.76 14.75 27.74
C ASN A 180 7.13 13.36 28.25
N ILE A 181 8.45 13.18 28.43
CA ILE A 181 9.21 12.32 29.35
C ILE A 181 8.40 11.20 30.03
#